data_AF-C8X3U3-F1
#
_entry.id   AF-C8X3U3-F1
#
_cell.length_a   1.000
_cell.length_b   1.000
_cell.length_c   1.000
_cell.angle_alpha   90.00
_cell.angle_beta   90.00
_cell.angle_gamma   90.00
#
_symmetry.space_group_name_H-M   'P 1'
#
loop_
_entity.id
_entity.type
_entity.pdbx_description
1 polymer ?
#
loop_
_entity_poly.entity_id
_entity_poly.type
_entity_poly.pdbx_seq_one_letter_code
_entity_poly.pdbx_strand_id
1 'polypeptide(L)'
;MPSPCFCPWPSPRSAPQGTVDLPYFHLHASLEAARDPASLSEAHLSGVLSQLQQRCAPESASFWICLARVAEAAILRAARLANSGNFTDCGDLLANPRRIAVRAMGSPHKEYKRRHTPLSDQFAPPHSTICGQRAYFIHNFMVTIETPALLPHLHHLLSTSQYIARRYVHFVESHLERIAEVLNFLACDGIFTPTALDKRLQTLKAAQQHWYISNLCHFDSDTFWRLGQAATTFNTTCVVDDVLIASSGRRAHVSD
;
A
#
# COMPACT_ATOMS: atom_id res chain seq x y z
N MET A 1 -59.44 -2.34 -27.43
CA MET A 1 -57.96 -2.42 -27.41
C MET A 1 -57.42 -0.99 -27.38
N PRO A 2 -56.76 -0.53 -26.31
CA PRO A 2 -56.26 0.83 -26.22
C PRO A 2 -54.83 0.94 -26.78
N SER A 3 -54.55 2.03 -27.49
CA SER A 3 -53.24 2.38 -28.05
C SER A 3 -52.23 2.73 -26.94
N PRO A 4 -50.94 2.40 -27.10
CA PRO A 4 -49.92 2.75 -26.12
C PRO A 4 -49.52 4.23 -26.25
N CYS A 5 -49.60 4.96 -25.14
CA CYS A 5 -49.08 6.31 -24.99
C CYS A 5 -47.55 6.30 -25.08
N PHE A 6 -46.99 7.00 -26.07
CA PHE A 6 -45.57 7.30 -26.17
C PHE A 6 -45.24 8.48 -25.23
N CYS A 7 -44.47 8.24 -24.18
CA CYS A 7 -43.81 9.30 -23.43
C CYS A 7 -42.53 9.73 -24.16
N PRO A 8 -42.31 11.02 -24.44
CA PRO A 8 -41.06 11.48 -25.01
C PRO A 8 -39.93 11.34 -23.98
N TRP A 9 -38.80 10.80 -24.44
CA TRP A 9 -37.55 10.77 -23.70
C TRP A 9 -37.16 12.18 -23.21
N PRO A 10 -36.71 12.34 -21.95
CA PRO A 10 -36.19 13.63 -21.51
C PRO A 10 -34.91 13.96 -22.28
N SER A 11 -34.84 15.16 -22.83
CA SER A 11 -33.64 15.72 -23.47
C SER A 11 -32.44 15.63 -22.52
N PRO A 12 -31.22 15.40 -23.05
CA PRO A 12 -30.02 15.31 -22.23
C PRO A 12 -29.84 16.63 -21.47
N ARG A 13 -29.92 16.56 -20.13
CA ARG A 13 -29.50 17.65 -19.27
C ARG A 13 -28.02 17.89 -19.54
N SER A 14 -27.68 19.14 -19.84
CA SER A 14 -26.31 19.62 -19.98
C SER A 14 -25.48 19.10 -18.82
N ALA A 15 -24.48 18.26 -19.12
CA ALA A 15 -23.51 17.81 -18.13
C ALA A 15 -22.81 19.06 -17.54
N PRO A 16 -22.60 19.13 -16.22
CA PRO A 16 -21.73 20.16 -15.67
C PRO A 16 -20.35 20.00 -16.34
N GLN A 17 -19.89 21.06 -16.99
CA GLN A 17 -18.55 21.17 -17.56
C GLN A 17 -17.53 21.28 -16.42
N GLY A 18 -17.37 20.20 -15.66
CA GLY A 18 -16.22 19.99 -14.78
C GLY A 18 -15.10 19.45 -15.66
N THR A 19 -14.04 20.24 -15.82
CA THR A 19 -12.79 19.76 -16.40
C THR A 19 -12.40 18.46 -15.70
N VAL A 20 -12.28 17.36 -16.46
CA VAL A 20 -11.68 16.12 -15.97
C VAL A 20 -10.37 16.50 -15.29
N ASP A 21 -10.20 16.07 -14.04
CA ASP A 21 -9.01 16.33 -13.25
C ASP A 21 -7.85 15.52 -13.87
N LEU A 22 -7.30 16.04 -14.98
CA LEU A 22 -6.36 15.41 -15.91
C LEU A 22 -5.18 14.70 -15.23
N PRO A 23 -4.57 15.20 -14.13
CA PRO A 23 -3.43 14.51 -13.53
C PRO A 23 -3.82 13.18 -12.86
N TYR A 24 -5.04 13.05 -12.33
CA TYR A 24 -5.47 11.84 -11.64
C TYR A 24 -5.91 10.75 -12.60
N PHE A 25 -6.48 11.11 -13.75
CA PHE A 25 -7.00 10.17 -14.74
C PHE A 25 -5.93 9.15 -15.18
N HIS A 26 -4.71 9.62 -15.49
CA HIS A 26 -3.63 8.74 -15.92
C HIS A 26 -3.15 7.77 -14.81
N LEU A 27 -3.16 8.23 -13.55
CA LEU A 27 -2.78 7.39 -12.40
C LEU A 27 -3.85 6.34 -12.10
N HIS A 28 -5.12 6.70 -12.19
CA HIS A 28 -6.21 5.74 -12.07
C HIS A 28 -6.17 4.72 -13.21
N ALA A 29 -6.01 5.18 -14.45
CA ALA A 29 -5.91 4.29 -15.60
C ALA A 29 -4.72 3.32 -15.47
N SER A 30 -3.58 3.75 -14.91
CA SER A 30 -2.44 2.84 -14.71
C SER A 30 -2.72 1.76 -13.65
N LEU A 31 -3.48 2.10 -12.60
CA LEU A 31 -3.92 1.13 -11.59
C LEU A 31 -5.01 0.17 -12.14
N GLU A 32 -5.94 0.67 -12.95
CA GLU A 32 -7.00 -0.12 -13.62
C GLU A 32 -6.47 -1.07 -14.69
N ALA A 33 -5.37 -0.70 -15.35
CA ALA A 33 -4.75 -1.54 -16.38
C ALA A 33 -4.31 -2.91 -15.83
N ALA A 34 -4.06 -3.01 -14.52
CA ALA A 34 -3.91 -4.29 -13.85
C ALA A 34 -5.29 -4.92 -13.65
N ARG A 35 -5.56 -6.01 -14.37
CA ARG A 35 -6.76 -6.85 -14.16
C ARG A 35 -6.86 -7.40 -12.73
N ASP A 36 -5.74 -7.42 -12.03
CA ASP A 36 -5.60 -7.94 -10.68
C ASP A 36 -4.68 -7.00 -9.87
N PRO A 37 -5.21 -6.26 -8.88
CA PRO A 37 -4.43 -5.28 -8.12
C PRO A 37 -3.27 -5.90 -7.35
N ALA A 38 -3.38 -7.17 -6.94
CA ALA A 38 -2.30 -7.88 -6.24
C ALA A 38 -1.14 -8.29 -7.17
N SER A 39 -1.24 -8.05 -8.48
CA SER A 39 -0.14 -8.24 -9.44
C SER A 39 0.77 -7.02 -9.59
N LEU A 40 0.35 -5.85 -9.08
CA LEU A 40 1.12 -4.62 -9.15
C LEU A 40 2.41 -4.73 -8.31
N SER A 41 3.54 -4.37 -8.92
CA SER A 41 4.85 -4.42 -8.27
C SER A 41 5.08 -3.24 -7.32
N GLU A 42 5.98 -3.40 -6.33
CA GLU A 42 6.41 -2.31 -5.44
C GLU A 42 6.92 -1.10 -6.23
N ALA A 43 7.66 -1.35 -7.31
CA ALA A 43 8.20 -0.31 -8.19
C ALA A 43 7.08 0.48 -8.89
N HIS A 44 6.06 -0.21 -9.41
CA HIS A 44 4.92 0.45 -10.03
C HIS A 44 4.15 1.30 -9.02
N LEU A 45 3.81 0.72 -7.85
CA LEU A 45 3.06 1.41 -6.80
C LEU A 45 3.84 2.62 -6.25
N SER A 46 5.15 2.50 -6.05
CA SER A 46 6.01 3.62 -5.64
C SER A 46 6.11 4.70 -6.71
N GLY A 47 6.10 4.32 -7.99
CA GLY A 47 6.08 5.26 -9.11
C GLY A 47 4.76 6.05 -9.19
N VAL A 48 3.62 5.38 -8.98
CA VAL A 48 2.30 6.03 -8.89
C VAL A 48 2.25 6.98 -7.69
N LEU A 49 2.69 6.54 -6.51
CA LEU A 49 2.76 7.39 -5.31
C LEU A 49 3.62 8.63 -5.54
N SER A 50 4.79 8.47 -6.16
CA SER A 50 5.70 9.59 -6.43
C SER A 50 5.08 10.59 -7.40
N GLN A 51 4.41 10.13 -8.46
CA GLN A 51 3.70 11.01 -9.39
C GLN A 51 2.52 11.71 -8.72
N LEU A 52 1.77 11.00 -7.87
CA LEU A 52 0.68 11.58 -7.09
C LEU A 52 1.19 12.72 -6.20
N GLN A 53 2.28 12.51 -5.46
CA GLN A 53 2.85 13.53 -4.58
C GLN A 53 3.47 14.72 -5.32
N GLN A 54 3.96 14.52 -6.54
CA GLN A 54 4.63 15.58 -7.32
C GLN A 54 3.67 16.42 -8.17
N ARG A 55 2.58 15.81 -8.66
CA ARG A 55 1.74 16.41 -9.72
C ARG A 55 0.33 16.76 -9.28
N CYS A 56 -0.09 16.30 -8.10
CA CYS A 56 -1.47 16.39 -7.67
C CYS A 56 -1.60 17.19 -6.38
N ALA A 57 -2.72 17.89 -6.23
CA ALA A 57 -3.01 18.72 -5.07
C ALA A 57 -3.50 17.84 -3.89
N PRO A 58 -2.83 17.85 -2.72
CA PRO A 58 -3.24 17.09 -1.54
C PRO A 58 -4.55 17.60 -0.90
N GLU A 59 -5.08 18.74 -1.34
CA GLU A 59 -6.37 19.27 -0.90
C GLU A 59 -7.56 18.62 -1.64
N SER A 60 -7.31 17.90 -2.74
CA SER A 60 -8.35 17.26 -3.55
C SER A 60 -8.75 15.90 -2.97
N ALA A 61 -10.05 15.61 -2.95
CA ALA A 61 -10.56 14.27 -2.62
C ALA A 61 -9.99 13.20 -3.56
N SER A 62 -9.78 13.54 -4.84
CA SER A 62 -9.17 12.65 -5.84
C SER A 62 -7.78 12.19 -5.44
N PHE A 63 -6.99 13.04 -4.78
CA PHE A 63 -5.68 12.68 -4.25
C PHE A 63 -5.78 11.56 -3.22
N TRP A 64 -6.67 11.73 -2.24
CA TRP A 64 -6.83 10.77 -1.16
C TRP A 64 -7.47 9.46 -1.62
N ILE A 65 -8.41 9.53 -2.58
CA ILE A 65 -8.94 8.32 -3.24
C ILE A 65 -7.82 7.58 -3.97
N CYS A 66 -7.00 8.27 -4.76
CA CYS A 66 -5.87 7.65 -5.47
C CYS A 66 -4.85 7.06 -4.50
N LEU A 67 -4.53 7.76 -3.40
CA LEU A 67 -3.62 7.26 -2.37
C LEU A 67 -4.17 6.00 -1.69
N ALA A 68 -5.45 6.00 -1.33
CA ALA A 68 -6.13 4.83 -0.75
C ALA A 68 -6.09 3.64 -1.73
N ARG A 69 -6.31 3.86 -3.03
CA ARG A 69 -6.16 2.79 -4.03
C ARG A 69 -4.75 2.20 -4.11
N VAL A 70 -3.72 3.04 -4.01
CA VAL A 70 -2.33 2.57 -3.95
C VAL A 70 -2.11 1.72 -2.68
N ALA A 71 -2.69 2.11 -1.55
CA ALA A 71 -2.65 1.33 -0.31
C ALA A 71 -3.37 -0.02 -0.44
N GLU A 72 -4.60 -0.05 -0.95
CA GLU A 72 -5.33 -1.30 -1.19
C GLU A 72 -4.53 -2.26 -2.09
N ALA A 73 -3.99 -1.78 -3.21
CA ALA A 73 -3.18 -2.61 -4.10
C ALA A 73 -1.91 -3.14 -3.41
N ALA A 74 -1.24 -2.30 -2.61
CA ALA A 74 -0.05 -2.72 -1.85
C ALA A 74 -0.39 -3.78 -0.78
N ILE A 75 -1.53 -3.65 -0.10
CA ILE A 75 -2.03 -4.62 0.89
C ILE A 75 -2.34 -5.95 0.22
N LEU A 76 -3.09 -5.92 -0.89
CA LEU A 76 -3.45 -7.12 -1.65
C LEU A 76 -2.22 -7.84 -2.19
N ARG A 77 -1.21 -7.08 -2.67
CA ARG A 77 0.08 -7.63 -3.09
C ARG A 77 0.82 -8.28 -1.92
N ALA A 78 0.91 -7.61 -0.78
CA ALA A 78 1.61 -8.14 0.40
C ALA A 78 0.93 -9.38 0.97
N ALA A 79 -0.40 -9.41 1.02
CA ALA A 79 -1.19 -10.57 1.41
C ALA A 79 -0.94 -11.78 0.49
N ARG A 80 -0.91 -11.56 -0.83
CA ARG A 80 -0.55 -12.62 -1.79
C ARG A 80 0.86 -13.15 -1.55
N LEU A 81 1.82 -12.26 -1.27
CA LEU A 81 3.20 -12.64 -0.98
C LEU A 81 3.29 -13.47 0.30
N ALA A 82 2.64 -13.04 1.38
CA ALA A 82 2.57 -13.78 2.63
C ALA A 82 1.92 -15.15 2.44
N ASN A 83 0.78 -15.22 1.75
CA ASN A 83 0.09 -16.48 1.44
C ASN A 83 0.92 -17.43 0.57
N SER A 84 1.88 -16.91 -0.18
CA SER A 84 2.82 -17.71 -0.96
C SER A 84 4.10 -18.05 -0.18
N GLY A 85 4.24 -17.64 1.07
CA GLY A 85 5.49 -17.85 1.83
C GLY A 85 6.70 -17.09 1.25
N ASN A 86 6.49 -16.01 0.49
CA ASN A 86 7.56 -15.17 -0.04
C ASN A 86 7.89 -14.05 0.95
N PHE A 87 8.73 -14.39 1.94
CA PHE A 87 9.09 -13.50 3.05
C PHE A 87 9.87 -12.27 2.61
N THR A 88 10.79 -12.42 1.66
CA THR A 88 11.64 -11.31 1.22
C THR A 88 10.83 -10.20 0.57
N ASP A 89 9.98 -10.56 -0.41
CA ASP A 89 9.17 -9.56 -1.11
C ASP A 89 8.07 -8.98 -0.21
N CYS A 90 7.48 -9.80 0.68
CA CYS A 90 6.49 -9.31 1.63
C CYS A 90 7.12 -8.35 2.64
N GLY A 91 8.30 -8.72 3.16
CA GLY A 91 9.12 -7.89 4.04
C GLY A 91 9.53 -6.59 3.38
N ASP A 92 9.78 -6.57 2.08
CA ASP A 92 10.07 -5.36 1.31
C ASP A 92 8.92 -4.34 1.30
N LEU A 93 7.68 -4.82 1.28
CA LEU A 93 6.51 -3.95 1.39
C LEU A 93 6.25 -3.50 2.83
N LEU A 94 6.44 -4.39 3.83
CA LEU A 94 6.02 -4.16 5.21
C LEU A 94 7.08 -3.57 6.14
N ALA A 95 8.34 -3.99 6.02
CA ALA A 95 9.35 -3.78 7.06
C ALA A 95 10.67 -3.22 6.53
N ASN A 96 11.15 -3.69 5.38
CA ASN A 96 12.46 -3.31 4.86
C ASN A 96 12.36 -1.94 4.18
N PRO A 97 13.08 -0.92 4.66
CA PRO A 97 13.09 0.37 4.00
C PRO A 97 13.58 0.27 2.55
N ARG A 98 12.99 1.09 1.67
CA ARG A 98 13.38 1.18 0.25
C ARG A 98 14.73 1.87 0.09
N ARG A 99 15.07 2.80 0.98
CA ARG A 99 16.34 3.53 0.95
C ARG A 99 16.88 3.78 2.36
N ILE A 100 18.08 3.27 2.60
CA ILE A 100 18.83 3.49 3.83
C ILE A 100 20.14 4.18 3.46
N ALA A 101 20.36 5.31 4.11
CA ALA A 101 21.56 6.09 4.04
C ALA A 101 22.51 5.72 5.16
N VAL A 102 23.78 5.60 4.82
CA VAL A 102 24.87 5.36 5.76
C VAL A 102 25.89 6.46 5.59
N ARG A 103 26.24 7.14 6.67
CA ARG A 103 27.21 8.22 6.69
C ARG A 103 28.26 7.94 7.75
N ALA A 104 29.53 7.96 7.36
CA ALA A 104 30.61 7.90 8.32
C ALA A 104 30.62 9.17 9.19
N MET A 105 30.84 9.02 10.49
CA MET A 105 30.90 10.14 11.43
C MET A 105 32.03 11.10 11.03
N GLY A 106 31.74 12.39 10.98
CA GLY A 106 32.68 13.42 10.52
C GLY A 106 32.83 13.54 8.99
N SER A 107 32.21 12.67 8.20
CA SER A 107 32.18 12.77 6.74
C SER A 107 30.92 13.48 6.25
N PRO A 108 31.01 14.40 5.27
CA PRO A 108 29.84 14.93 4.58
C PRO A 108 29.25 13.93 3.57
N HIS A 109 30.01 12.89 3.20
CA HIS A 109 29.61 11.94 2.17
C HIS A 109 28.66 10.87 2.71
N LYS A 110 27.65 10.58 1.91
CA LYS A 110 26.58 9.64 2.20
C LYS A 110 26.63 8.52 1.18
N GLU A 111 26.63 7.30 1.69
CA GLU A 111 26.54 6.09 0.90
C GLU A 111 25.19 5.43 1.13
N TYR A 112 24.77 4.60 0.18
CA TYR A 112 23.49 3.91 0.25
C TYR A 112 23.68 2.43 0.51
N LYS A 113 22.96 1.92 1.51
CA LYS A 113 22.93 0.51 1.80
C LYS A 113 22.23 -0.23 0.66
N ARG A 114 22.84 -1.30 0.15
CA ARG A 114 22.17 -2.23 -0.78
C ARG A 114 21.07 -2.99 -0.01
N ARG A 115 19.86 -3.05 -0.58
CA ARG A 115 18.77 -3.85 0.01
C ARG A 115 19.23 -5.31 0.15
N HIS A 116 18.77 -5.98 1.21
CA HIS A 116 19.09 -7.38 1.53
C HIS A 116 20.57 -7.71 1.85
N THR A 117 21.52 -6.80 1.60
CA THR A 117 22.91 -6.98 2.05
C THR A 117 23.06 -6.53 3.51
N PRO A 118 23.61 -7.34 4.43
CA PRO A 118 23.95 -6.89 5.77
C PRO A 118 24.84 -5.63 5.75
N LEU A 119 24.67 -4.74 6.74
CA LEU A 119 25.53 -3.55 6.85
C LEU A 119 27.00 -3.95 7.00
N SER A 120 27.27 -4.97 7.82
CA SER A 120 28.59 -5.57 8.00
C SER A 120 29.26 -5.86 6.66
N ASP A 121 28.55 -6.51 5.76
CA ASP A 121 29.15 -7.00 4.51
C ASP A 121 29.48 -5.85 3.55
N GLN A 122 28.82 -4.70 3.70
CA GLN A 122 29.02 -3.53 2.83
C GLN A 122 30.03 -2.53 3.39
N PHE A 123 30.08 -2.29 4.70
CA PHE A 123 30.95 -1.24 5.27
C PHE A 123 31.87 -1.71 6.41
N ALA A 124 31.90 -3.00 6.75
CA ALA A 124 32.87 -3.49 7.74
C ALA A 124 34.30 -3.40 7.22
N PRO A 125 35.28 -3.11 8.09
CA PRO A 125 36.69 -3.26 7.76
C PRO A 125 37.01 -4.71 7.38
N PRO A 126 37.89 -4.93 6.39
CA PRO A 126 38.39 -6.27 6.08
C PRO A 126 38.94 -6.97 7.33
N HIS A 127 38.69 -8.27 7.46
CA HIS A 127 39.24 -9.14 8.53
C HIS A 127 38.82 -8.81 9.98
N SER A 128 37.77 -8.01 10.18
CA SER A 128 37.22 -7.75 11.51
C SER A 128 36.33 -8.90 12.01
N THR A 129 36.37 -9.19 13.32
CA THR A 129 35.46 -10.16 13.95
C THR A 129 34.03 -9.61 14.01
N ILE A 130 33.01 -10.47 14.09
CA ILE A 130 31.59 -10.04 14.17
C ILE A 130 31.37 -9.03 15.31
N CYS A 131 31.93 -9.29 16.50
CA CYS A 131 31.84 -8.36 17.63
C CYS A 131 32.54 -7.02 17.34
N GLY A 132 33.72 -7.07 16.71
CA GLY A 132 34.46 -5.88 16.30
C GLY A 132 33.71 -5.05 15.26
N GLN A 133 33.06 -5.71 14.30
CA GLN A 133 32.23 -5.06 13.27
C GLN A 133 31.09 -4.27 13.90
N ARG A 134 30.33 -4.88 14.81
CA ARG A 134 29.19 -4.21 15.45
C ARG A 134 29.62 -2.98 16.25
N ALA A 135 30.66 -3.12 17.08
CA ALA A 135 31.19 -2.00 17.85
C ALA A 135 31.70 -0.89 16.93
N TYR A 136 32.44 -1.25 15.88
CA TYR A 136 32.92 -0.32 14.87
C TYR A 136 31.76 0.46 14.21
N PHE A 137 30.70 -0.24 13.80
CA PHE A 137 29.55 0.41 13.16
C PHE A 137 28.85 1.43 14.06
N ILE A 138 28.60 1.06 15.31
CA ILE A 138 27.91 1.92 16.28
C ILE A 138 28.67 3.23 16.51
N HIS A 139 30.01 3.17 16.54
CA HIS A 139 30.84 4.34 16.81
C HIS A 139 31.20 5.17 15.57
N ASN A 140 31.21 4.57 14.38
CA ASN A 140 31.74 5.21 13.18
C ASN A 140 30.68 5.59 12.14
N PHE A 141 29.44 5.11 12.26
CA PHE A 141 28.41 5.37 11.25
C PHE A 141 27.10 5.84 11.85
N MET A 142 26.45 6.75 11.11
CA MET A 142 25.08 7.16 11.31
C MET A 142 24.22 6.56 10.19
N VAL A 143 23.16 5.86 10.58
CA VAL A 143 22.20 5.26 9.64
C VAL A 143 20.91 6.06 9.67
N THR A 144 20.39 6.40 8.48
CA THR A 144 19.14 7.15 8.34
C THR A 144 18.25 6.48 7.31
N ILE A 145 16.99 6.26 7.66
CA ILE A 145 15.97 5.80 6.70
C ILE A 145 15.51 7.03 5.92
N GLU A 146 15.82 7.07 4.63
CA GLU A 146 15.32 8.13 3.74
C GLU A 146 13.99 7.79 3.10
N THR A 147 13.76 6.50 2.84
CA THR A 147 12.53 6.03 2.23
C THR A 147 12.08 4.79 2.97
N PRO A 148 11.04 4.89 3.82
CA PRO A 148 10.52 3.76 4.58
C PRO A 148 9.92 2.69 3.65
N ALA A 149 9.62 1.52 4.21
CA ALA A 149 8.87 0.48 3.51
C ALA A 149 7.52 1.03 3.01
N LEU A 150 7.00 0.51 1.90
CA LEU A 150 5.88 1.13 1.19
C LEU A 150 4.60 1.15 2.04
N LEU A 151 4.24 0.04 2.69
CA LEU A 151 3.00 -0.05 3.46
C LEU A 151 3.00 0.84 4.71
N PRO A 152 4.04 0.85 5.57
CA PRO A 152 4.13 1.81 6.66
C PRO A 152 4.08 3.27 6.19
N HIS A 153 4.69 3.57 5.04
CA HIS A 153 4.63 4.91 4.47
C HIS A 153 3.21 5.31 4.07
N LEU A 154 2.49 4.44 3.36
CA LEU A 154 1.11 4.68 2.96
C LEU A 154 0.19 4.81 4.16
N HIS A 155 0.32 3.93 5.16
CA HIS A 155 -0.41 4.02 6.42
C HIS A 155 -0.14 5.36 7.14
N HIS A 156 1.11 5.79 7.21
CA HIS A 156 1.46 7.09 7.80
C HIS A 156 0.79 8.27 7.06
N LEU A 157 0.81 8.27 5.73
CA LEU A 157 0.17 9.32 4.94
C LEU A 157 -1.36 9.32 5.13
N LEU A 158 -1.99 8.15 5.19
CA LEU A 158 -3.44 8.02 5.41
C LEU A 158 -3.85 8.45 6.83
N SER A 159 -3.09 8.03 7.85
CA SER A 159 -3.36 8.34 9.27
C SER A 159 -3.17 9.80 9.64
N THR A 160 -2.28 10.51 8.94
CA THR A 160 -2.07 11.96 9.11
C THR A 160 -3.04 12.80 8.28
N SER A 161 -3.87 12.17 7.45
CA SER A 161 -4.84 12.87 6.62
C SER A 161 -6.05 13.33 7.43
N GLN A 162 -6.50 14.56 7.15
CA GLN A 162 -7.81 15.05 7.60
C GLN A 162 -8.95 14.65 6.65
N TYR A 163 -8.66 13.99 5.53
CA TYR A 163 -9.66 13.60 4.52
C TYR A 163 -10.05 12.14 4.62
N ILE A 164 -9.19 11.30 5.20
CA ILE A 164 -9.43 9.86 5.34
C ILE A 164 -10.18 9.58 6.64
N ALA A 165 -11.23 8.77 6.55
CA ALA A 165 -12.00 8.34 7.71
C ALA A 165 -11.15 7.43 8.61
N ARG A 166 -11.19 7.68 9.93
CA ARG A 166 -10.44 6.88 10.93
C ARG A 166 -10.70 5.38 10.84
N ARG A 167 -11.94 4.98 10.51
CA ARG A 167 -12.31 3.58 10.30
C ARG A 167 -11.50 2.92 9.18
N TYR A 168 -11.23 3.64 8.10
CA TYR A 168 -10.43 3.12 6.99
C TYR A 168 -8.95 3.03 7.35
N VAL A 169 -8.43 4.00 8.12
CA VAL A 169 -7.07 3.91 8.67
C VAL A 169 -6.92 2.66 9.55
N HIS A 170 -7.88 2.41 10.44
CA HIS A 170 -7.88 1.20 11.28
C HIS A 170 -8.01 -0.08 10.46
N PHE A 171 -8.85 -0.08 9.42
CA PHE A 171 -8.93 -1.19 8.46
C PHE A 171 -7.58 -1.50 7.81
N VAL A 172 -6.86 -0.47 7.34
CA VAL A 172 -5.51 -0.61 6.80
C VAL A 172 -4.58 -1.20 7.87
N GLU A 173 -4.55 -0.63 9.07
CA GLU A 173 -3.73 -1.13 10.19
C GLU A 173 -3.98 -2.61 10.49
N SER A 174 -5.24 -3.01 10.65
CA SER A 174 -5.62 -4.41 10.89
C SER A 174 -5.18 -5.35 9.76
N HIS A 175 -5.17 -4.89 8.51
CA HIS A 175 -4.62 -5.66 7.40
C HIS A 175 -3.10 -5.81 7.47
N LEU A 176 -2.37 -4.77 7.84
CA LEU A 176 -0.92 -4.86 8.05
C LEU A 176 -0.58 -5.84 9.18
N GLU A 177 -1.29 -5.75 10.31
CA GLU A 177 -1.17 -6.68 11.44
C GLU A 177 -1.45 -8.11 11.02
N ARG A 178 -2.56 -8.34 10.29
CA ARG A 178 -2.93 -9.66 9.82
C ARG A 178 -1.89 -10.27 8.88
N ILE A 179 -1.26 -9.48 8.02
CA ILE A 179 -0.17 -9.98 7.17
C ILE A 179 1.04 -10.38 8.03
N ALA A 180 1.39 -9.56 9.04
CA ALA A 180 2.48 -9.89 9.96
C ALA A 180 2.19 -11.16 10.77
N GLU A 181 0.95 -11.39 11.21
CA GLU A 181 0.52 -12.63 11.87
C GLU A 181 0.70 -13.84 10.96
N VAL A 182 0.33 -13.75 9.68
CA VAL A 182 0.51 -14.85 8.72
C VAL A 182 1.99 -15.16 8.52
N LEU A 183 2.84 -14.13 8.38
CA LEU A 183 4.29 -14.34 8.30
C LEU A 183 4.83 -15.01 9.57
N ASN A 184 4.38 -14.59 10.75
CA ASN A 184 4.77 -15.21 12.01
C ASN A 184 4.29 -16.66 12.11
N PHE A 185 3.04 -16.95 11.73
CA PHE A 185 2.47 -18.29 11.68
C PHE A 185 3.30 -19.22 10.79
N LEU A 186 3.65 -18.78 9.58
CA LEU A 186 4.50 -19.53 8.65
C LEU A 186 5.92 -19.71 9.20
N ALA A 187 6.49 -18.68 9.83
CA ALA A 187 7.82 -18.75 10.42
C ALA A 187 7.88 -19.73 11.60
N CYS A 188 6.84 -19.78 12.45
CA CYS A 188 6.72 -20.77 13.53
C CYS A 188 6.67 -22.21 13.01
N ASP A 189 6.18 -22.42 11.77
CA ASP A 189 6.18 -23.72 11.08
C ASP A 189 7.47 -23.96 10.27
N GLY A 190 8.46 -23.05 10.35
CA GLY A 190 9.73 -23.16 9.64
C GLY A 190 9.65 -22.87 8.13
N ILE A 191 8.60 -22.20 7.67
CA ILE A 191 8.36 -21.91 6.26
C ILE A 191 8.81 -20.50 5.95
N PHE A 192 9.80 -20.38 5.07
CA PHE A 192 10.36 -19.09 4.62
C PHE A 192 10.40 -18.92 3.11
N THR A 193 9.91 -19.92 2.36
CA THR A 193 9.92 -19.91 0.89
C THR A 193 8.64 -20.49 0.32
N PRO A 194 8.23 -20.10 -0.91
CA PRO A 194 7.07 -20.69 -1.58
C PRO A 194 7.17 -22.20 -1.74
N THR A 195 8.32 -22.72 -2.15
CA THR A 195 8.54 -24.16 -2.29
C THR A 195 8.39 -24.92 -0.98
N ALA A 196 8.76 -24.32 0.16
CA ALA A 196 8.56 -24.93 1.47
C ALA A 196 7.07 -24.99 1.85
N LEU A 197 6.30 -23.94 1.53
CA LEU A 197 4.86 -23.91 1.74
C LEU A 197 4.13 -24.96 0.89
N ASP A 198 4.46 -25.04 -0.39
CA ASP A 198 3.85 -26.01 -1.31
C ASP A 198 4.10 -27.45 -0.83
N LYS A 199 5.35 -27.75 -0.44
CA LYS A 199 5.70 -29.06 0.14
C LYS A 199 4.93 -29.33 1.42
N ARG A 200 4.80 -28.34 2.31
CA ARG A 200 4.03 -28.47 3.55
C ARG A 200 2.58 -28.86 3.24
N LEU A 201 1.92 -28.09 2.37
CA LEU A 201 0.51 -28.30 2.03
C LEU A 201 0.27 -29.69 1.39
N GLN A 202 1.20 -30.19 0.56
CA GLN A 202 1.11 -31.53 -0.04
C GLN A 202 1.21 -32.67 0.98
N THR A 203 1.84 -32.44 2.13
CA THR A 203 2.01 -33.47 3.18
C THR A 203 0.86 -33.52 4.18
N LEU A 204 0.02 -32.47 4.23
CA LEU A 204 -1.09 -32.38 5.18
C LEU A 204 -2.31 -33.17 4.70
N LYS A 205 -3.07 -33.74 5.65
CA LYS A 205 -4.39 -34.29 5.34
C LYS A 205 -5.38 -33.17 5.03
N ALA A 206 -6.45 -33.47 4.29
CA ALA A 206 -7.44 -32.47 3.85
C ALA A 206 -7.95 -31.54 4.97
N ALA A 207 -8.30 -32.08 6.15
CA ALA A 207 -8.76 -31.26 7.27
C ALA A 207 -7.67 -30.31 7.81
N GLN A 208 -6.43 -30.78 7.88
CA GLN A 208 -5.29 -29.96 8.32
C GLN A 208 -4.93 -28.90 7.27
N GLN A 209 -4.98 -29.27 5.99
CA GLN A 209 -4.77 -28.34 4.89
C GLN A 209 -5.82 -27.23 4.90
N HIS A 210 -7.09 -27.56 5.13
CA HIS A 210 -8.15 -26.56 5.27
C HIS A 210 -7.91 -25.62 6.45
N TRP A 211 -7.58 -26.15 7.62
CA TRP A 211 -7.19 -25.35 8.78
C TRP A 211 -5.99 -24.45 8.45
N TYR A 212 -4.97 -24.97 7.77
CA TYR A 212 -3.79 -24.20 7.39
C TYR A 212 -4.15 -23.03 6.47
N ILE A 213 -4.94 -23.28 5.42
CA ILE A 213 -5.38 -22.26 4.46
C ILE A 213 -6.28 -21.22 5.14
N SER A 214 -7.12 -21.62 6.10
CA SER A 214 -7.96 -20.68 6.88
C SER A 214 -7.14 -19.69 7.70
N ASN A 215 -5.90 -20.04 8.07
CA ASN A 215 -4.98 -19.17 8.79
C ASN A 215 -4.19 -18.22 7.88
N LEU A 216 -4.39 -18.22 6.56
CA LEU A 216 -3.78 -17.28 5.61
C LEU A 216 -4.59 -15.96 5.50
N CYS A 217 -4.13 -15.00 4.71
CA CYS A 217 -4.85 -13.76 4.41
C CYS A 217 -5.98 -14.02 3.40
N HIS A 218 -7.19 -13.53 3.65
CA HIS A 218 -8.35 -13.67 2.76
C HIS A 218 -8.94 -12.30 2.43
N PHE A 219 -8.12 -11.41 1.86
CA PHE A 219 -8.54 -10.06 1.50
C PHE A 219 -9.19 -10.05 0.11
N ASP A 220 -10.31 -9.36 -0.03
CA ASP A 220 -10.95 -9.10 -1.32
C ASP A 220 -10.49 -7.79 -1.96
N SER A 221 -10.73 -7.64 -3.25
CA SER A 221 -10.36 -6.45 -4.02
C SER A 221 -11.49 -5.41 -4.12
N ASP A 222 -12.61 -5.58 -3.41
CA ASP A 222 -13.81 -4.78 -3.66
C ASP A 222 -13.60 -3.32 -3.30
N THR A 223 -12.92 -3.04 -2.18
CA THR A 223 -12.56 -1.68 -1.77
C THR A 223 -11.71 -0.98 -2.84
N PHE A 224 -10.73 -1.67 -3.41
CA PHE A 224 -9.89 -1.14 -4.49
C PHE A 224 -10.72 -0.71 -5.71
N TRP A 225 -11.65 -1.56 -6.16
CA TRP A 225 -12.49 -1.28 -7.33
C TRP A 225 -13.54 -0.22 -7.06
N ARG A 226 -14.16 -0.23 -5.87
CA ARG A 226 -15.10 0.79 -5.41
C ARG A 226 -14.46 2.19 -5.42
N LEU A 227 -13.22 2.30 -4.94
CA LEU A 227 -12.47 3.55 -4.98
C LEU A 227 -12.19 4.01 -6.43
N GLY A 228 -11.93 3.08 -7.36
CA GLY A 228 -11.75 3.40 -8.77
C GLY A 228 -13.00 3.94 -9.45
N GLN A 229 -14.15 3.35 -9.14
CA GLN A 229 -15.45 3.84 -9.62
C GLN A 229 -15.78 5.22 -9.07
N ALA A 230 -15.51 5.45 -7.78
CA ALA A 230 -15.70 6.75 -7.15
C ALA A 230 -14.83 7.85 -7.79
N ALA A 231 -13.57 7.53 -8.11
CA ALA A 231 -12.67 8.44 -8.80
C ALA A 231 -13.15 8.84 -10.21
N THR A 232 -13.83 7.92 -10.91
CA THR A 232 -14.28 8.15 -12.29
C THR A 232 -15.61 8.88 -12.37
N THR A 233 -16.51 8.62 -11.43
CA THR A 233 -17.90 9.14 -11.48
C THR A 233 -18.06 10.51 -10.82
N PHE A 234 -17.02 11.02 -10.13
CA PHE A 234 -17.10 12.20 -9.24
C PHE A 234 -18.24 12.13 -8.21
N ASN A 235 -18.83 10.95 -8.02
CA ASN A 235 -19.95 10.73 -7.12
C ASN A 235 -19.41 10.17 -5.80
N THR A 236 -18.94 11.06 -4.95
CA THR A 236 -18.36 10.73 -3.63
C THR A 236 -19.42 10.32 -2.59
N THR A 237 -20.71 10.45 -2.89
CA THR A 237 -21.78 10.58 -1.87
C THR A 237 -22.33 9.29 -1.26
N CYS A 238 -21.85 8.10 -1.65
CA CYS A 238 -22.37 6.86 -1.06
C CYS A 238 -21.34 5.73 -0.95
N VAL A 239 -20.41 5.63 -1.90
CA VAL A 239 -19.41 4.55 -1.94
C VAL A 239 -18.19 4.87 -1.08
N VAL A 240 -17.89 6.15 -0.88
CA VAL A 240 -16.66 6.64 -0.26
C VAL A 240 -16.85 7.09 1.19
N ASP A 241 -18.07 7.07 1.73
CA ASP A 241 -18.28 7.46 3.13
C ASP A 241 -17.38 6.63 4.05
N ASP A 242 -17.17 5.36 3.73
CA ASP A 242 -16.32 4.46 4.50
C ASP A 242 -14.83 4.84 4.50
N VAL A 243 -14.37 5.55 3.47
CA VAL A 243 -12.96 5.87 3.24
C VAL A 243 -12.65 7.36 3.43
N LEU A 244 -13.52 8.25 3.01
CA LEU A 244 -13.39 9.70 3.16
C LEU A 244 -14.27 10.20 4.30
N ILE A 245 -13.80 11.23 5.00
CA ILE A 245 -14.64 11.98 5.92
C ILE A 245 -15.71 12.69 5.08
N ALA A 246 -16.98 12.33 5.30
CA ALA A 246 -18.10 13.04 4.71
C ALA A 246 -17.91 14.53 4.96
N SER A 247 -17.90 15.33 3.90
CA SER A 247 -17.81 16.78 3.96
C SER A 247 -19.13 17.37 4.48
N SER A 248 -19.54 16.97 5.67
CA SER A 248 -20.64 17.59 6.41
C SER A 248 -20.22 18.98 6.83
N GLY A 249 -20.45 19.94 5.93
CA GLY A 249 -20.44 21.37 6.19
C GLY A 249 -19.08 21.97 6.55
N ARG A 250 -18.39 22.54 5.55
CA ARG A 250 -17.70 23.81 5.81
C ARG A 250 -18.76 24.80 6.26
N ARG A 251 -19.02 24.90 7.57
CA ARG A 251 -19.62 26.11 8.12
C ARG A 251 -18.64 27.22 7.75
N ALA A 252 -19.13 28.17 6.97
CA ALA A 252 -18.43 29.41 6.72
C ALA A 252 -17.91 29.92 8.08
N HIS A 253 -16.61 30.06 8.21
CA HIS A 253 -16.04 30.91 9.25
C HIS A 253 -16.60 32.31 8.96
N VAL A 254 -17.62 32.69 9.74
CA VAL A 254 -17.98 34.10 9.89
C VAL A 254 -16.82 34.68 10.69
N SER A 255 -15.99 35.48 10.02
CA SER A 255 -15.05 36.35 10.69
C SER A 255 -15.86 37.43 11.40
N ASP A 256 -15.77 37.48 12.73
CA ASP A 256 -16.06 38.68 13.50
C ASP A 256 -14.86 39.64 13.44
#